data_AF-A0A4Q0AVP9-F1
#
_entry.id   AF-A0A4Q0AVP9-F1
#
_cell.length_a   1.000
_cell.length_b   1.000
_cell.length_c   1.000
_cell.angle_alpha   90.00
_cell.angle_beta   90.00
_cell.angle_gamma   90.00
#
_symmetry.space_group_name_H-M   'P 1'
#
loop_
_entity.id
_entity.type
_entity.pdbx_description
1 polymer ?
#
loop_
_entity_poly.entity_id
_entity_poly.type
_entity_poly.pdbx_seq_one_letter_code
_entity_poly.pdbx_strand_id
1 'polypeptide(L)'
;MSEENKKPKIIFAPGVLEQLEAENTPEELQELFDSLSAGFADGSIFDKSTPVDLEELEQSDPELFTHLMEQMSKINEDGEFDQPTVH
;
A
#
# COMPACT_ATOMS: atom_id res chain seq x y z
N MET A 1 31.01 2.49 8.85
CA MET A 1 30.18 2.63 7.64
C MET A 1 28.76 2.75 8.14
N SER A 2 28.31 3.98 8.41
CA SER A 2 27.05 4.21 9.12
C SER A 2 25.90 3.90 8.18
N GLU A 3 25.08 2.92 8.56
CA GLU A 3 23.89 2.52 7.83
C GLU A 3 23.01 3.75 7.61
N GLU A 4 22.87 4.16 6.35
CA GLU A 4 21.95 5.19 5.94
C GLU A 4 20.56 4.76 6.42
N ASN A 5 20.02 5.51 7.38
CA ASN A 5 18.71 5.30 7.97
C ASN A 5 17.67 5.53 6.86
N LYS A 6 17.41 4.50 6.06
CA LYS A 6 16.49 4.54 4.92
C LYS A 6 15.12 4.85 5.50
N LYS A 7 14.73 6.13 5.46
CA LYS A 7 13.37 6.53 5.75
C LYS A 7 12.47 5.65 4.89
N PRO A 8 11.52 4.94 5.50
CA PRO A 8 10.66 4.09 4.72
C PRO A 8 9.91 4.99 3.70
N LYS A 9 9.71 4.49 2.49
CA LYS A 9 9.08 5.23 1.40
C LYS A 9 7.80 4.52 1.02
N ILE A 10 6.73 5.29 0.86
CA ILE A 10 5.49 4.79 0.28
C ILE A 10 5.66 4.82 -1.24
N ILE A 11 5.47 3.66 -1.88
CA ILE A 11 5.52 3.51 -3.34
C ILE A 11 4.15 2.99 -3.75
N PHE A 12 3.47 3.74 -4.59
CA PHE A 12 2.20 3.31 -5.17
C PHE A 12 2.45 2.45 -6.40
N ALA A 13 1.71 1.35 -6.53
CA ALA A 13 1.76 0.53 -7.73
C ALA A 13 1.26 1.33 -8.95
N PRO A 14 1.78 1.05 -10.16
CA PRO A 14 1.30 1.70 -11.38
C PRO A 14 -0.21 1.46 -11.57
N GLY A 15 -0.95 2.51 -11.94
CA GLY A 15 -2.41 2.47 -12.11
C GLY A 15 -3.24 2.74 -10.86
N VAL A 16 -2.63 2.77 -9.67
CA VAL A 16 -3.36 3.08 -8.41
C VAL A 16 -3.92 4.49 -8.42
N LEU A 17 -3.13 5.47 -8.89
CA LEU A 17 -3.60 6.86 -8.98
C LEU A 17 -4.77 7.00 -9.96
N GLU A 18 -4.75 6.27 -11.08
CA GLU A 18 -5.80 6.33 -12.11
C GLU A 18 -7.12 5.69 -11.62
N GLN A 19 -7.03 4.61 -10.84
CA GLN A 19 -8.19 4.00 -10.16
C GLN A 19 -8.75 4.91 -9.08
N LEU A 20 -7.88 5.53 -8.29
CA LEU A 20 -8.26 6.43 -7.21
C LEU A 20 -8.88 7.74 -7.74
N GLU A 21 -8.36 8.31 -8.83
CA GLU A 21 -8.90 9.49 -9.53
C GLU A 21 -10.24 9.21 -10.22
N ALA A 22 -10.53 7.96 -10.59
CA ALA A 22 -11.80 7.59 -11.22
C ALA A 22 -12.98 7.63 -10.23
N GLU A 23 -12.71 7.42 -8.93
CA GLU A 23 -13.73 7.29 -7.89
C GLU A 23 -13.72 8.44 -6.86
N ASN A 24 -12.66 9.25 -6.82
CA ASN A 24 -12.48 10.31 -5.83
C ASN A 24 -12.08 11.63 -6.46
N THR A 25 -12.34 12.73 -5.75
CA THR A 25 -11.88 14.06 -6.16
C THR A 25 -10.40 14.29 -5.81
N PRO A 26 -9.69 15.20 -6.52
CA PRO A 26 -8.29 15.51 -6.22
C PRO A 26 -8.04 15.97 -4.78
N GLU A 27 -9.04 16.59 -4.15
CA GLU A 27 -8.99 17.07 -2.77
C GLU A 27 -9.02 15.91 -1.76
N GLU A 28 -9.90 14.94 -1.99
CA GLU A 28 -9.99 13.70 -1.18
C GLU A 28 -8.73 12.84 -1.32
N LEU A 29 -8.15 12.79 -2.52
CA LEU A 29 -6.89 12.10 -2.76
C LEU A 29 -5.73 12.76 -2.01
N GLN A 30 -5.63 14.07 -2.05
CA GLN A 30 -4.59 14.79 -1.32
C GLN A 30 -4.73 14.57 0.19
N GLU A 31 -5.94 14.62 0.73
CA GLU A 31 -6.21 14.36 2.15
C GLU A 31 -5.83 12.92 2.54
N LEU A 32 -6.12 11.95 1.68
CA LEU A 32 -5.72 10.55 1.88
C LEU A 32 -4.18 10.42 1.92
N PHE A 33 -3.47 11.03 0.97
CA PHE A 33 -2.00 10.98 0.93
C PHE A 33 -1.36 11.69 2.11
N ASP A 34 -1.93 12.82 2.55
CA ASP A 34 -1.43 13.58 3.70
C ASP A 34 -1.62 12.78 5.00
N SER A 35 -2.78 12.13 5.15
CA SER A 35 -3.10 11.25 6.28
C SER A 35 -2.18 10.03 6.32
N LEU A 36 -1.97 9.37 5.17
CA LEU A 36 -1.06 8.23 5.05
C LEU A 36 0.38 8.64 5.37
N SER A 37 0.82 9.78 4.83
CA SER A 37 2.16 10.32 5.07
C SER A 37 2.38 10.69 6.54
N ALA A 38 1.38 11.27 7.19
CA ALA A 38 1.44 11.60 8.61
C ALA A 38 1.51 10.34 9.48
N GLY A 39 0.63 9.37 9.25
CA GLY A 39 0.59 8.09 10.00
C GLY A 39 1.84 7.24 9.79
N PHE A 40 2.50 7.40 8.65
CA PHE A 40 3.76 6.73 8.35
C PHE A 40 4.97 7.45 8.95
N ALA A 41 4.94 8.80 8.98
CA ALA A 41 5.98 9.61 9.59
C ALA A 41 5.98 9.51 11.12
N ASP A 42 4.81 9.38 11.74
CA ASP A 42 4.67 9.22 13.19
C ASP A 42 4.74 7.76 13.66
N GLY A 43 4.68 6.80 12.73
CA GLY A 43 4.73 5.35 13.01
C GLY A 43 3.41 4.77 13.55
N SER A 44 2.38 5.60 13.76
CA SER A 44 1.09 5.20 14.30
C SER A 44 0.33 4.25 13.39
N ILE A 45 0.63 4.24 12.08
CA ILE A 45 0.05 3.29 11.15
C ILE A 45 0.45 1.85 11.48
N PHE A 46 1.68 1.65 11.98
CA PHE A 46 2.15 0.32 12.40
C PHE A 46 1.57 -0.06 13.76
N ASP A 47 1.50 0.87 14.70
CA ASP A 47 0.93 0.62 16.02
C ASP A 47 -0.58 0.31 15.98
N LYS A 48 -1.30 0.91 15.04
CA LYS A 48 -2.75 0.68 14.84
C LYS A 48 -3.06 -0.43 13.85
N SER A 49 -2.06 -0.98 13.16
CA SER A 49 -2.27 -2.07 12.22
C SER A 49 -2.64 -3.34 12.96
N THR A 50 -3.69 -4.02 12.49
CA THR A 50 -4.08 -5.34 12.97
C THR A 50 -3.74 -6.38 11.92
N PRO A 51 -3.21 -7.56 12.30
CA PRO A 51 -3.03 -8.65 11.36
C PRO A 51 -4.37 -9.01 10.74
N VAL A 52 -4.38 -9.14 9.41
CA VAL A 52 -5.57 -9.56 8.66
C VAL A 52 -5.72 -11.07 8.83
N ASP A 53 -6.87 -11.50 9.36
CA ASP A 53 -7.24 -12.92 9.41
C ASP A 53 -7.89 -13.31 8.09
N LEU A 54 -7.20 -14.16 7.32
CA LEU A 54 -7.63 -14.58 5.99
C LEU A 54 -8.85 -15.52 6.04
N GLU A 55 -8.99 -16.31 7.11
CA GLU A 55 -10.13 -17.24 7.27
C GLU A 55 -11.40 -16.48 7.61
N GLU A 56 -11.28 -15.44 8.44
CA GLU A 56 -12.39 -14.52 8.73
C GLU A 56 -12.74 -13.69 7.48
N LEU A 57 -11.74 -13.18 6.77
CA LEU A 57 -11.93 -12.37 5.57
C LEU A 57 -12.65 -13.15 4.46
N GLU A 58 -12.30 -14.43 4.23
CA GLU A 58 -12.99 -15.30 3.26
C GLU A 58 -14.49 -15.43 3.56
N GLN A 59 -14.87 -15.42 4.84
CA GLN A 59 -16.26 -15.55 5.27
C GLN A 59 -17.02 -14.22 5.31
N SER A 60 -16.35 -13.14 5.74
CA SER A 60 -16.98 -11.82 5.90
C SER A 60 -17.06 -11.05 4.59
N ASP A 61 -16.03 -11.16 3.75
CA ASP A 61 -15.90 -10.44 2.49
C ASP A 61 -15.08 -11.26 1.46
N PRO A 62 -15.75 -12.21 0.77
CA PRO A 62 -15.08 -13.08 -0.20
C PRO A 62 -14.56 -12.34 -1.43
N GLU A 63 -15.13 -11.17 -1.77
CA GLU A 63 -14.67 -10.35 -2.90
C GLU A 63 -13.33 -9.71 -2.57
N LEU A 64 -13.21 -9.11 -1.38
CA LEU A 64 -11.95 -8.55 -0.88
C LEU A 64 -10.87 -9.63 -0.72
N PHE A 65 -11.23 -10.80 -0.18
CA PHE A 65 -10.32 -11.94 -0.07
C PHE A 65 -9.75 -12.35 -1.44
N THR A 66 -10.62 -12.51 -2.44
CA THR A 66 -10.21 -12.90 -3.80
C THR A 66 -9.28 -11.86 -4.41
N HIS A 67 -9.62 -10.58 -4.27
CA HIS A 67 -8.78 -9.49 -4.79
C HIS A 67 -7.41 -9.44 -4.10
N LEU A 68 -7.37 -9.61 -2.78
CA LEU A 68 -6.13 -9.66 -2.00
C LEU A 68 -5.23 -10.82 -2.44
N MET A 69 -5.80 -12.01 -2.64
CA MET A 69 -5.07 -13.19 -3.10
C MET A 69 -4.51 -13.01 -4.52
N GLU A 70 -5.26 -12.38 -5.43
CA GLU A 70 -4.75 -12.03 -6.77
C GLU A 70 -3.60 -11.02 -6.69
N GLN A 71 -3.72 -9.98 -5.86
CA GLN A 71 -2.65 -8.99 -5.68
C GLN A 71 -1.39 -9.62 -5.08
N MET A 72 -1.53 -10.47 -4.06
CA MET A 72 -0.41 -11.20 -3.47
C MET A 72 0.25 -12.16 -4.46
N SER A 73 -0.51 -12.76 -5.37
CA SER A 73 0.04 -13.62 -6.43
C SER A 73 0.87 -12.81 -7.42
N LYS A 74 0.38 -11.63 -7.85
CA LYS A 74 1.13 -10.71 -8.74
C LYS A 74 2.43 -10.23 -8.10
N ILE A 75 2.41 -9.87 -6.82
CA ILE A 75 3.59 -9.44 -6.08
C ILE A 75 4.65 -10.55 -5.99
N ASN A 76 4.24 -11.82 -5.93
CA ASN A 76 5.15 -12.96 -5.88
C ASN A 76 5.67 -13.41 -7.26
N GLU A 77 4.93 -13.14 -8.35
CA GLU A 77 5.37 -13.42 -9.72
C GLU A 77 6.37 -12.37 -10.23
N ASP A 78 6.21 -11.09 -9.84
CA ASP A 78 7.13 -9.99 -10.17
C ASP A 78 8.31 -9.91 -9.18
N GLY A 79 9.09 -10.99 -9.06
CA GLY A 79 10.34 -11.04 -8.29
C GLY A 79 11.45 -10.06 -8.73
N GLU A 80 11.16 -9.12 -9.64
CA GLU A 80 11.97 -7.95 -9.97
C GLU A 80 11.23 -6.67 -9.56
N PHE A 81 11.37 -6.28 -8.30
CA PHE A 81 11.34 -4.85 -7.98
C PHE A 81 12.54 -4.22 -8.69
N ASP A 82 12.33 -3.70 -9.90
CA ASP A 82 13.33 -2.88 -10.58
C ASP A 82 13.66 -1.73 -9.64
N GLN A 83 14.91 -1.72 -9.14
CA GLN A 83 15.36 -0.70 -8.22
C GLN A 83 15.21 0.63 -8.96
N PRO A 84 14.60 1.66 -8.37
CA PRO A 84 14.42 2.93 -9.07
C PRO A 84 15.79 3.44 -9.51
N THR A 85 16.03 3.43 -10.82
CA THR A 85 17.18 4.07 -11.43
C THR A 85 16.99 5.57 -11.28
N VAL A 86 17.72 6.15 -10.34
CA VAL A 86 17.79 7.59 -10.16
C VAL A 86 18.59 8.14 -11.34
N HIS A 87 17.89 8.76 -12.30
CA HIS A 87 18.50 9.57 -13.36
C HIS A 87 18.58 11.03 -12.92
#